data_AF-A0A9P6XLN6-F1
#
_entry.id   AF-A0A9P6XLN6-F1
#
_cell.length_a   1.000
_cell.length_b   1.000
_cell.length_c   1.000
_cell.angle_alpha   90.00
_cell.angle_beta   90.00
_cell.angle_gamma   90.00
#
_symmetry.space_group_name_H-M   'P 1'
#
loop_
_entity.id
_entity.type
_entity.pdbx_description
1 polymer ?
#
loop_
_entity_poly.entity_id
_entity_poly.type
_entity_poly.pdbx_seq_one_letter_code
_entity_poly.pdbx_strand_id
1 'polypeptide(L)' 'MAGDARMTPLLLALGLSEFSLHPGTLLEVRRAIREADLGALRARATKLLAARDRRGIERWLALVADTP' A
#
# COMPACT_ATOMS: atom_id res chain seq x y z
N MET A 1 -6.29 11.92 7.24
CA MET A 1 -5.45 12.10 6.03
C MET A 1 -4.07 11.46 6.20
N ALA A 2 -3.34 11.61 7.31
CA ALA A 2 -2.26 10.70 7.69
C ALA A 2 -2.87 9.44 8.34
N GLY A 3 -2.77 8.28 7.68
CA GLY A 3 -3.47 7.04 8.07
C GLY A 3 -4.53 6.56 7.07
N ASP A 4 -4.54 7.12 5.86
CA ASP A 4 -5.36 6.59 4.76
C ASP A 4 -4.90 5.16 4.42
N ALA A 5 -5.69 4.17 4.85
CA ALA A 5 -5.41 2.75 4.66
C ALA A 5 -5.20 2.37 3.18
N ARG A 6 -5.70 3.18 2.25
CA ARG A 6 -5.51 2.98 0.80
C ARG A 6 -4.07 3.17 0.35
N MET A 7 -3.23 3.86 1.13
CA MET A 7 -1.80 4.03 0.84
C MET A 7 -0.92 2.97 1.51
N THR A 8 -1.48 2.17 2.43
CA THR A 8 -0.75 1.08 3.08
C THR A 8 -0.08 0.11 2.10
N PRO A 9 -0.73 -0.34 1.00
CA PRO A 9 -0.08 -1.25 0.03
C PRO A 9 1.15 -0.65 -0.63
N LEU A 10 1.11 0.65 -0.94
CA LEU A 10 2.24 1.38 -1.51
C LEU A 10 3.41 1.44 -0.53
N LEU A 11 3.13 1.78 0.74
CA LEU A 11 4.16 1.87 1.77
C LEU A 11 4.79 0.51 2.06
N LEU A 12 3.98 -0.56 2.12
CA LEU A 12 4.45 -1.93 2.28
C LEU A 12 5.31 -2.39 1.10
N ALA A 13 4.91 -2.09 -0.14
CA ALA A 13 5.66 -2.43 -1.35
C ALA A 13 7.03 -1.73 -1.40
N LEU A 14 7.12 -0.53 -0.83
CA LEU A 14 8.37 0.24 -0.67
C LEU A 14 9.23 -0.24 0.50
N GLY A 15 8.74 -1.21 1.29
CA GLY A 15 9.49 -1.82 2.39
C GLY A 15 9.29 -1.15 3.75
N LEU A 16 8.30 -0.27 3.91
CA LEU A 16 7.99 0.31 5.22
C LEU A 16 7.44 -0.78 6.15
N SER A 17 8.14 -1.01 7.26
CA SER A 17 7.76 -1.97 8.31
C SER A 17 7.11 -1.32 9.52
N GLU A 18 7.31 -0.02 9.71
CA GLU A 18 6.84 0.72 10.88
C GLU A 18 5.94 1.89 10.47
N PHE A 19 4.76 1.99 11.09
CA PHE A 19 3.78 3.03 10.83
C PHE A 19 3.55 3.84 12.11
N SER A 20 3.88 5.13 12.10
CA SER A 20 3.53 6.06 13.19
C SER A 20 2.13 6.62 12.94
N LEU A 21 1.11 5.97 13.51
CA LEU A 21 -0.31 6.32 13.29
C LEU A 21 -0.98 6.83 14.56
N HIS A 22 -1.96 7.73 14.37
CA HIS A 22 -2.88 8.11 15.43
C HIS A 22 -3.86 6.95 15.72
N PRO A 23 -4.31 6.73 16.97
CA PRO A 23 -5.20 5.62 17.33
C PRO A 23 -6.46 5.50 16.46
N GLY A 24 -7.00 6.62 15.99
CA GLY A 24 -8.19 6.66 15.12
C GLY A 24 -8.02 5.97 13.75
N THR A 25 -6.80 5.81 13.24
CA THR A 25 -6.52 5.16 11.94
C THR A 25 -5.84 3.79 12.08
N LEU A 26 -5.51 3.41 13.32
CA LEU A 26 -4.73 2.20 13.60
C LEU A 26 -5.46 0.92 13.18
N LEU A 27 -6.77 0.85 13.43
CA LEU A 27 -7.56 -0.34 13.11
C LEU A 27 -7.71 -0.55 11.59
N GLU A 28 -7.94 0.52 10.85
CA GLU A 28 -8.08 0.49 9.38
C GLU A 28 -6.76 0.08 8.72
N VAL A 29 -5.64 0.67 9.14
CA VAL A 29 -4.33 0.30 8.61
C VAL A 29 -3.95 -1.12 9.01
N ARG A 30 -4.22 -1.54 10.25
CA ARG A 30 -3.95 -2.92 10.68
C ARG A 30 -4.75 -3.94 9.87
N ARG A 31 -6.01 -3.63 9.53
CA ARG A 31 -6.83 -4.45 8.62
C ARG A 31 -6.21 -4.51 7.22
N ALA A 32 -5.84 -3.37 6.65
CA ALA A 32 -5.19 -3.31 5.34
C ALA A 32 -3.84 -4.07 5.29
N ILE A 33 -3.04 -4.02 6.35
CA ILE A 33 -1.80 -4.83 6.45
C ILE A 33 -2.13 -6.32 6.50
N ARG A 34 -3.17 -6.72 7.24
CA ARG A 34 -3.57 -8.14 7.37
C ARG A 34 -4.15 -8.73 6.09
N GLU A 35 -4.83 -7.91 5.30
CA GLU A 35 -5.42 -8.30 4.01
C GLU A 35 -4.39 -8.21 2.86
N ALA A 36 -3.23 -7.59 3.08
CA ALA A 36 -2.21 -7.43 2.05
C ALA A 36 -1.30 -8.67 1.91
N ASP A 37 -1.16 -9.17 0.68
CA ASP A 37 -0.09 -10.12 0.32
C ASP A 37 1.23 -9.36 0.09
N LEU A 38 2.10 -9.38 1.10
CA LEU A 38 3.40 -8.73 1.05
C LEU A 38 4.32 -9.29 -0.07
N GLY A 39 4.21 -10.58 -0.38
CA GLY A 39 4.99 -11.21 -1.45
C GLY A 39 4.57 -10.68 -2.82
N ALA A 40 3.26 -10.63 -3.07
CA ALA A 40 2.69 -10.07 -4.30
C ALA A 40 3.00 -8.57 -4.44
N LEU A 41 2.90 -7.80 -3.36
CA LEU A 41 3.23 -6.37 -3.36
C LEU A 41 4.69 -6.11 -3.70
N ARG A 42 5.62 -6.86 -3.08
CA ARG A 42 7.07 -6.75 -3.36
C ARG A 42 7.40 -7.16 -4.79
N ALA A 43 6.81 -8.23 -5.30
CA ALA A 43 6.99 -8.65 -6.69
C ALA A 43 6.54 -7.57 -7.69
N ARG A 44 5.54 -6.76 -7.33
CA ARG A 44 5.02 -5.66 -8.14
C ARG A 44 5.69 -4.31 -7.86
N ALA A 45 6.63 -4.23 -6.92
CA ALA A 45 7.31 -2.98 -6.55
C ALA A 45 8.10 -2.37 -7.72
N THR A 46 8.69 -3.19 -8.60
CA THR A 46 9.38 -2.70 -9.80
C THR A 46 8.45 -1.93 -10.74
N LYS A 47 7.18 -2.36 -10.87
CA LYS A 47 6.17 -1.64 -11.66
C LYS A 47 5.75 -0.32 -11.01
N LEU A 48 5.70 -0.28 -9.68
CA LEU A 48 5.47 0.96 -8.93
C LEU A 48 6.61 1.96 -9.17
N LEU A 49 7.87 1.50 -9.05
CA LEU A 49 9.03 2.36 -9.28
C LEU A 49 9.16 2.85 -10.74
N ALA A 50 8.58 2.12 -11.69
CA ALA A 50 8.49 2.54 -13.08
C ALA A 50 7.40 3.60 -13.33
N ALA A 51 6.46 3.79 -12.40
CA ALA A 51 5.45 4.84 -12.51
C ALA A 51 6.11 6.22 -12.37
N ARG A 52 5.98 7.04 -13.41
CA ARG A 52 6.60 8.39 -13.46
C ARG A 52 5.65 9.52 -13.09
N ASP A 53 4.38 9.19 -12.87
CA ASP A 53 3.34 10.17 -12.56
C ASP A 53 2.32 9.59 -11.57
N ARG A 54 1.49 10.49 -11.04
CA ARG A 54 0.41 10.17 -10.10
C ARG A 54 -0.56 9.13 -10.68
N ARG A 55 -0.88 9.22 -11.97
CA ARG A 55 -1.83 8.29 -12.63
C ARG A 55 -1.27 6.87 -12.69
N GLY A 56 0.04 6.72 -12.86
CA GLY A 56 0.73 5.43 -12.84
C GLY A 56 0.68 4.79 -11.46
N ILE A 57 0.84 5.58 -10.41
CA ILE A 57 0.69 5.13 -9.03
C ILE A 57 -0.76 4.72 -8.75
N GLU A 58 -1.75 5.50 -9.18
CA GLU A 58 -3.17 5.18 -9.04
C GLU A 58 -3.55 3.88 -9.78
N ARG A 59 -3.05 3.68 -11.01
CA ARG A 59 -3.23 2.42 -11.74
C ARG A 59 -2.60 1.24 -11.00
N TRP A 60 -1.40 1.42 -10.45
CA TRP A 60 -0.75 0.37 -9.67
C TRP A 60 -1.55 0.03 -8.41
N LEU A 61 -2.08 1.05 -7.70
CA LEU A 61 -2.95 0.87 -6.54
C LEU A 61 -4.23 0.09 -6.89
N ALA A 62 -4.87 0.40 -8.01
CA ALA A 62 -6.04 -0.34 -8.49
C ALA A 62 -5.71 -1.82 -8.79
N LEU A 63 -4.55 -2.10 -9.41
CA LEU A 63 -4.12 -3.47 -9.70
C LEU A 63 -3.86 -4.32 -8.46
N VAL A 64 -3.41 -3.70 -7.36
CA VAL A 64 -3.14 -4.44 -6.11
C VAL A 64 -4.39 -4.57 -5.23
N ALA A 65 -5.33 -3.63 -5.31
CA ALA A 65 -6.61 -3.69 -4.58
C ALA A 65 -7.53 -4.84 -5.04
N ASP A 66 -7.39 -5.29 -6.29
CA ASP A 66 -8.16 -6.42 -6.87
C ASP A 66 -7.53 -7.80 -6.60
N THR A 67 -6.46 -7.86 -5.80
CA THR A 67 -5.82 -9.14 -5.46
C THR A 67 -6.48 -9.67 -4.17
N PRO A 68 -7.18 -10.82 -4.22
CA PRO A 68 -7.95 -11.35 -3.09
C PRO A 68 -7.09 -11.83 -1.92
#